data_AF-A0A7K2M8I4-F1
#
_entry.id   AF-A0A7K2M8I4-F1
#
_cell.length_a   1.000
_cell.length_b   1.000
_cell.length_c   1.000
_cell.angle_alpha   90.00
_cell.angle_beta   90.00
_cell.angle_gamma   90.00
#
_symmetry.space_group_name_H-M   'P 1'
#
loop_
_entity.id
_entity.type
_entity.pdbx_description
1 polymer ?
#
loop_
_entity_poly.entity_id
_entity_poly.type
_entity_poly.pdbx_seq_one_letter_code
_entity_poly.pdbx_strand_id
1 'polypeptide(L)'
;MTVARSYRFEVVKLLSQWRVRLLLLACWITPALFVAGVSVQSTLPTDTLFGRWMHATGWAGPLVTLGFAGAWALPLLTSVVAGDVFASEDRLGTWRHLLVAVRSPRRIFAAKVSAGLTVVLLLVAGLAASSTAGGLLAVGNQPLVGLDGDLLAPGDAAGTVLLAWVCVLAPTLALAGIGFLGSVVLGRSPMGLLLPALVALAMQLAQMLPLPVAVRLALPGDAFLTWKGLFTGPAQLAPLLIGIVVALLWAVTATALAYVLFLRRDFTNPADDGSARRAVTTAALPLAALLGVTVAVVAGTTTAAGSGIEQAKVERALATEFAHLYRMQTGQLHRPAVTEGQLRTSAACAKAGVQDGARGPGNDWRCVVSWHLPGVTATGSAVYQLDITADGRFVADGDGPKEVNGYFLVRTSTGDAPNPLWQFDGD
;
A
#
# COMPACT_ATOMS: atom_id res chain seq x y z
N MET A 1 -23.03 -33.55 -1.81
CA MET A 1 -21.65 -33.03 -1.94
C MET A 1 -21.21 -32.39 -0.62
N THR A 2 -20.00 -32.68 -0.14
CA THR A 2 -19.40 -31.98 1.02
C THR A 2 -18.84 -30.62 0.59
N VAL A 3 -18.68 -29.69 1.53
CA VAL A 3 -18.08 -28.37 1.26
C VAL A 3 -16.69 -28.51 0.64
N ALA A 4 -15.87 -29.45 1.11
CA ALA A 4 -14.53 -29.70 0.56
C ALA A 4 -14.54 -30.13 -0.92
N ARG A 5 -15.50 -30.97 -1.34
CA ARG A 5 -15.63 -31.37 -2.76
C ARG A 5 -16.11 -30.21 -3.63
N SER A 6 -17.07 -29.43 -3.14
CA SER A 6 -17.52 -28.20 -3.82
C SER A 6 -16.39 -27.19 -3.95
N TYR A 7 -15.61 -26.97 -2.88
CA TYR A 7 -14.44 -26.11 -2.88
C TYR A 7 -13.41 -26.53 -3.92
N ARG A 8 -13.00 -27.82 -3.91
CA ARG A 8 -12.03 -28.33 -4.89
C ARG A 8 -12.50 -28.14 -6.32
N PHE A 9 -13.78 -28.38 -6.59
CA PHE A 9 -14.38 -28.14 -7.90
C PHE A 9 -14.29 -26.67 -8.30
N GLU A 10 -14.67 -25.74 -7.43
CA GLU A 10 -14.63 -24.29 -7.71
C GLU A 10 -13.19 -23.79 -7.92
N VAL A 11 -12.22 -24.28 -7.14
CA VAL A 11 -10.80 -23.96 -7.34
C VAL A 11 -10.31 -24.44 -8.69
N VAL A 12 -10.56 -25.71 -9.05
CA VAL A 12 -10.17 -26.25 -10.36
C VAL A 12 -10.84 -25.47 -11.48
N LYS A 13 -12.11 -25.09 -11.32
CA LYS A 13 -12.84 -24.27 -12.27
C LYS A 13 -12.16 -22.92 -12.48
N LEU A 14 -11.88 -22.16 -11.42
CA LEU A 14 -11.18 -20.87 -11.51
C LEU A 14 -9.80 -21.04 -12.15
N LEU A 15 -9.01 -22.03 -11.71
CA LEU A 15 -7.69 -22.31 -12.27
C LEU A 15 -7.71 -22.85 -13.70
N SER A 16 -8.86 -23.30 -14.21
CA SER A 16 -9.01 -23.72 -15.61
C SER A 16 -9.32 -22.55 -16.55
N GLN A 17 -9.77 -21.42 -16.01
CA GLN A 17 -10.06 -20.23 -16.81
C GLN A 17 -8.75 -19.61 -17.30
N TRP A 18 -8.67 -19.38 -18.61
CA TRP A 18 -7.47 -18.80 -19.23
C TRP A 18 -7.10 -17.44 -18.63
N ARG A 19 -8.10 -16.62 -18.27
CA ARG A 19 -7.89 -15.30 -17.62
C ARG A 19 -7.15 -15.45 -16.30
N VAL A 20 -7.61 -16.34 -15.42
CA VAL A 20 -6.98 -16.59 -14.11
C VAL A 20 -5.58 -17.18 -14.28
N ARG A 21 -5.38 -18.09 -15.25
CA ARG A 21 -4.05 -18.63 -15.55
C ARG A 21 -3.07 -17.55 -16.01
N LEU A 22 -3.50 -16.65 -16.90
CA LEU A 22 -2.66 -15.53 -17.33
C LEU A 22 -2.36 -14.58 -16.17
N LEU A 23 -3.34 -14.28 -15.31
CA LEU A 23 -3.10 -13.45 -14.13
C LEU A 23 -2.12 -14.11 -13.15
N LEU A 24 -2.23 -15.42 -12.92
CA LEU A 24 -1.26 -16.16 -12.11
C LEU A 24 0.13 -16.10 -12.73
N LEU A 25 0.28 -16.41 -14.02
CA LEU A 25 1.57 -16.30 -14.71
C LEU A 25 2.14 -14.89 -14.61
N ALA A 26 1.32 -13.86 -14.85
CA ALA A 26 1.74 -12.47 -14.74
C ALA A 26 2.19 -12.11 -13.32
N CYS A 27 1.44 -12.50 -12.28
CA CYS A 27 1.81 -12.20 -10.89
C CYS A 27 3.10 -12.91 -10.45
N TRP A 28 3.36 -14.11 -10.97
CA TRP A 28 4.53 -14.92 -10.61
C TRP A 28 5.78 -14.60 -11.43
N ILE A 29 5.66 -13.92 -12.58
CA ILE A 29 6.78 -13.66 -13.50
C ILE A 29 7.07 -12.16 -13.65
N THR A 30 6.04 -11.34 -13.88
CA THR A 30 6.22 -9.94 -14.25
C THR A 30 6.98 -9.13 -13.20
N PRO A 31 6.74 -9.27 -11.88
CA PRO A 31 7.50 -8.51 -10.89
C PRO A 31 9.00 -8.83 -10.89
N ALA A 32 9.37 -10.11 -11.03
CA ALA A 32 10.77 -10.50 -11.15
C ALA A 32 11.42 -9.89 -12.40
N LEU A 33 10.74 -9.95 -13.55
CA LEU A 33 11.23 -9.35 -14.80
C LEU A 33 11.35 -7.83 -14.70
N PHE A 34 10.39 -7.17 -14.04
CA PHE A 34 10.43 -5.73 -13.80
C PHE A 34 11.66 -5.33 -12.99
N VAL A 35 11.90 -6.00 -11.85
CA VAL A 35 13.06 -5.69 -10.99
C VAL A 35 14.38 -5.99 -11.71
N ALA A 36 14.47 -7.12 -12.43
CA ALA A 36 15.63 -7.42 -13.26
C ALA A 36 15.84 -6.39 -14.37
N GLY A 37 14.77 -5.93 -15.02
CA GLY A 37 14.84 -4.90 -16.05
C GLY A 37 15.34 -3.57 -15.51
N VAL A 38 14.85 -3.14 -14.34
CA VAL A 38 15.35 -1.93 -13.67
C VAL A 38 16.82 -2.07 -13.29
N SER A 39 17.26 -3.26 -12.84
CA SER A 39 18.66 -3.49 -12.42
C SER A 39 19.70 -3.25 -13.53
N VAL A 40 19.30 -3.35 -14.80
CA VAL A 40 20.17 -3.15 -15.97
C VAL A 40 20.06 -1.72 -16.52
N GLN A 41 19.05 -0.95 -16.10
CA GLN A 41 18.87 0.43 -16.53
C GLN A 41 19.75 1.38 -15.72
N SER A 42 20.09 2.54 -16.31
CA SER A 42 20.78 3.63 -15.61
C SER A 42 19.81 4.61 -14.94
N THR A 43 18.52 4.51 -15.22
CA THR A 43 17.46 5.39 -14.70
C THR A 43 16.59 4.64 -13.70
N LEU A 44 16.43 5.21 -12.52
CA LEU A 44 15.61 4.65 -11.44
C LEU A 44 14.23 5.33 -11.40
N PRO A 45 13.18 4.62 -10.94
CA PRO A 45 11.87 5.21 -10.70
C PRO A 45 11.88 6.05 -9.42
N THR A 46 12.49 7.23 -9.47
CA THR A 46 12.72 8.12 -8.31
C THR A 46 11.44 8.62 -7.64
N ASP A 47 10.31 8.63 -8.36
CA ASP A 47 9.02 9.07 -7.84
C ASP A 47 8.28 7.98 -7.05
N THR A 48 8.83 6.75 -7.04
CA THR A 48 8.25 5.62 -6.31
C THR A 48 8.96 5.38 -4.99
N LEU A 49 8.20 5.04 -3.95
CA LEU A 49 8.74 4.72 -2.62
C LEU A 49 9.75 3.58 -2.73
N PHE A 50 10.95 3.76 -2.16
CA PHE A 50 12.12 2.87 -2.30
C PHE A 50 12.69 2.70 -3.72
N GLY A 51 12.16 3.41 -4.71
CA GLY A 51 12.61 3.34 -6.10
C GLY A 51 14.07 3.76 -6.27
N ARG A 52 14.52 4.78 -5.52
CA ARG A 52 15.94 5.23 -5.47
C ARG A 52 16.91 4.16 -4.96
N TRP A 53 16.41 3.21 -4.17
CA TRP A 53 17.22 2.17 -3.53
C TRP A 53 17.28 0.86 -4.34
N MET A 54 16.63 0.79 -5.51
CA MET A 54 16.53 -0.45 -6.29
C MET A 54 17.86 -1.00 -6.80
N HIS A 55 18.91 -0.19 -7.00
CA HIS A 55 20.26 -0.71 -7.30
C HIS A 55 21.09 -0.99 -6.05
N ALA A 56 20.70 -0.44 -4.89
CA ALA A 56 21.47 -0.57 -3.67
C ALA A 56 21.13 -1.87 -2.92
N THR A 57 19.87 -2.31 -2.97
CA THR A 57 19.42 -3.50 -2.26
C THR A 57 18.32 -4.26 -3.01
N GLY A 58 18.40 -5.59 -2.99
CA GLY A 58 17.35 -6.46 -3.52
C GLY A 58 16.02 -6.37 -2.76
N TRP A 59 16.01 -5.85 -1.54
CA TRP A 59 14.79 -5.69 -0.74
C TRP A 59 13.91 -4.50 -1.15
N ALA A 60 14.44 -3.56 -1.94
CA ALA A 60 13.66 -2.44 -2.45
C ALA A 60 12.65 -2.90 -3.54
N GLY A 61 13.02 -3.90 -4.35
CA GLY A 61 12.17 -4.47 -5.41
C GLY A 61 10.77 -4.91 -4.95
N PRO A 62 10.63 -5.74 -3.90
CA PRO A 62 9.32 -6.12 -3.37
C PRO A 62 8.52 -4.97 -2.78
N LEU A 63 9.16 -3.92 -2.24
CA LEU A 63 8.46 -2.74 -1.68
C LEU A 63 7.94 -1.80 -2.77
N VAL A 64 8.73 -1.56 -3.81
CA VAL A 64 8.28 -0.81 -5.00
C VAL A 64 7.11 -1.54 -5.66
N THR A 65 7.23 -2.87 -5.80
CA THR A 65 6.15 -3.72 -6.32
C THR A 65 4.91 -3.64 -5.44
N LEU A 66 5.07 -3.67 -4.11
CA LEU A 66 3.97 -3.58 -3.15
C LEU A 66 3.22 -2.25 -3.28
N GLY A 67 3.93 -1.13 -3.36
CA GLY A 67 3.33 0.20 -3.54
C GLY A 67 2.51 0.29 -4.83
N PHE A 68 3.08 -0.18 -5.95
CA PHE A 68 2.36 -0.25 -7.23
C PHE A 68 1.15 -1.20 -7.17
N ALA A 69 1.34 -2.37 -6.56
CA ALA A 69 0.31 -3.39 -6.47
C ALA A 69 -0.86 -2.93 -5.61
N GLY A 70 -0.60 -2.30 -4.46
CA GLY A 70 -1.64 -1.73 -3.59
C GLY A 70 -2.48 -0.67 -4.29
N ALA A 71 -1.84 0.24 -5.02
CA ALA A 71 -2.53 1.32 -5.72
C ALA A 71 -3.32 0.84 -6.94
N TRP A 72 -2.76 -0.08 -7.75
CA TRP A 72 -3.30 -0.39 -9.07
C TRP A 72 -3.61 -1.87 -9.29
N ALA A 73 -2.65 -2.76 -9.03
CA ALA A 73 -2.78 -4.15 -9.44
C ALA A 73 -3.81 -4.94 -8.60
N LEU A 74 -3.73 -4.85 -7.27
CA LEU A 74 -4.58 -5.60 -6.35
C LEU A 74 -6.07 -5.27 -6.51
N PRO A 75 -6.49 -4.00 -6.69
CA PRO A 75 -7.86 -3.70 -7.04
C PRO A 75 -8.34 -4.38 -8.33
N LEU A 76 -7.53 -4.36 -9.38
CA LEU A 76 -7.88 -4.96 -10.68
C LEU A 76 -7.92 -6.49 -10.60
N LEU A 77 -6.91 -7.11 -9.98
CA LEU A 77 -6.84 -8.56 -9.78
C LEU A 77 -8.04 -9.06 -8.97
N THR A 78 -8.37 -8.34 -7.90
CA THR A 78 -9.51 -8.67 -7.04
C THR A 78 -10.83 -8.46 -7.79
N SER A 79 -10.94 -7.43 -8.61
CA SER A 79 -12.06 -7.21 -9.53
C SER A 79 -12.31 -8.41 -10.43
N VAL A 80 -11.26 -8.90 -11.10
CA VAL A 80 -11.38 -10.02 -12.07
C VAL A 80 -11.74 -11.33 -11.38
N VAL A 81 -11.17 -11.61 -10.21
CA VAL A 81 -11.41 -12.86 -9.49
C VAL A 81 -12.71 -12.79 -8.69
N ALA A 82 -12.79 -11.92 -7.69
CA ALA A 82 -13.93 -11.88 -6.77
C ALA A 82 -15.20 -11.34 -7.44
N GLY A 83 -15.06 -10.37 -8.34
CA GLY A 83 -16.18 -9.79 -9.09
C GLY A 83 -16.84 -10.76 -10.06
N ASP A 84 -16.15 -11.82 -10.48
CA ASP A 84 -16.69 -12.78 -11.47
C ASP A 84 -17.17 -14.12 -10.90
N VAL A 85 -16.83 -14.43 -9.65
CA VAL A 85 -17.08 -15.73 -9.02
C VAL A 85 -18.57 -16.14 -9.03
N PHE A 86 -19.49 -15.18 -8.87
CA PHE A 86 -20.94 -15.41 -8.92
C PHE A 86 -21.54 -14.95 -10.26
N ALA A 87 -21.11 -13.80 -10.77
CA ALA A 87 -21.58 -13.20 -12.02
C ALA A 87 -21.34 -14.09 -13.25
N SER A 88 -20.27 -14.88 -13.27
CA SER A 88 -20.03 -15.84 -14.36
C SER A 88 -21.13 -16.90 -14.48
N GLU A 89 -21.73 -17.31 -13.36
CA GLU A 89 -22.80 -18.31 -13.35
C GLU A 89 -24.12 -17.73 -13.85
N ASP A 90 -24.34 -16.44 -13.60
CA ASP A 90 -25.48 -15.69 -14.14
C ASP A 90 -25.38 -15.55 -15.66
N ARG A 91 -24.20 -15.22 -16.18
CA ARG A 91 -23.98 -15.09 -17.63
C ARG A 91 -24.03 -16.42 -18.36
N LEU A 92 -23.55 -17.50 -17.74
CA LEU A 92 -23.53 -18.84 -18.33
C LEU A 92 -24.80 -19.65 -18.04
N GLY A 93 -25.71 -19.16 -17.20
CA GLY A 93 -26.96 -19.85 -16.85
C GLY A 93 -26.77 -21.15 -16.05
N THR A 94 -25.67 -21.30 -15.32
CA THR A 94 -25.27 -22.58 -14.68
C THR A 94 -25.92 -22.82 -13.31
N TRP A 95 -26.65 -21.85 -12.76
CA TRP A 95 -27.26 -21.94 -11.43
C TRP A 95 -28.14 -23.16 -11.21
N ARG A 96 -28.98 -23.53 -12.18
CA ARG A 96 -29.89 -24.68 -12.09
C ARG A 96 -29.12 -25.97 -11.83
N HIS A 97 -28.03 -26.17 -12.56
CA HIS A 97 -27.16 -27.35 -12.44
C HIS A 97 -26.48 -27.40 -11.07
N LEU A 98 -25.95 -26.26 -10.59
CA LEU A 98 -25.28 -26.18 -9.29
C LEU A 98 -26.24 -26.44 -8.13
N LEU A 99 -27.46 -25.88 -8.19
CA LEU A 99 -28.46 -26.07 -7.14
C LEU A 99 -28.92 -27.53 -7.06
N VAL A 100 -29.08 -28.21 -8.20
CA VAL A 100 -29.43 -29.65 -8.23
C VAL A 100 -28.30 -30.53 -7.70
N ALA A 101 -27.04 -30.20 -8.03
CA ALA A 101 -25.88 -30.99 -7.62
C ALA A 101 -25.53 -30.83 -6.13
N VAL A 102 -25.52 -29.60 -5.61
CA VAL A 102 -25.06 -29.29 -4.24
C VAL A 102 -26.21 -29.29 -3.24
N ARG A 103 -27.44 -28.96 -3.68
CA ARG A 103 -28.69 -28.93 -2.89
C ARG A 103 -28.66 -27.99 -1.67
N SER A 104 -27.73 -27.04 -1.60
CA SER A 104 -27.63 -26.08 -0.50
C SER A 104 -26.95 -24.77 -0.93
N PRO A 105 -27.68 -23.64 -0.98
CA PRO A 105 -27.11 -22.33 -1.31
C PRO A 105 -25.96 -21.91 -0.38
N ARG A 106 -26.08 -22.20 0.93
CA ARG A 106 -25.02 -21.89 1.92
C ARG A 106 -23.69 -22.56 1.57
N ARG A 107 -23.73 -23.83 1.15
CA ARG A 107 -22.52 -24.59 0.78
C ARG A 107 -21.92 -24.08 -0.52
N ILE A 108 -22.76 -23.69 -1.49
CA ILE A 108 -22.29 -23.10 -2.76
C ILE A 108 -21.58 -21.78 -2.48
N PHE A 109 -22.20 -20.90 -1.68
CA PHE A 109 -21.61 -19.61 -1.32
C PHE A 109 -20.26 -19.79 -0.63
N ALA A 110 -20.18 -20.64 0.41
CA ALA A 110 -18.94 -20.88 1.14
C ALA A 110 -17.84 -21.46 0.24
N ALA A 111 -18.16 -22.41 -0.65
CA ALA A 111 -17.21 -22.98 -1.59
C ALA A 111 -16.69 -21.96 -2.61
N LYS A 112 -17.56 -21.11 -3.14
CA LYS A 112 -17.21 -20.06 -4.11
C LYS A 112 -16.36 -18.96 -3.49
N VAL A 113 -16.74 -18.45 -2.32
CA VAL A 113 -15.95 -17.44 -1.60
C VAL A 113 -14.59 -17.99 -1.22
N SER A 114 -14.51 -19.19 -0.64
CA SER A 114 -13.20 -19.79 -0.28
C SER A 114 -12.31 -20.05 -1.49
N ALA A 115 -12.88 -20.49 -2.62
CA ALA A 115 -12.12 -20.66 -3.86
C ALA A 115 -11.61 -19.32 -4.42
N GLY A 116 -12.46 -18.29 -4.46
CA GLY A 116 -12.08 -16.94 -4.88
C GLY A 116 -10.98 -16.35 -4.00
N LEU A 117 -11.11 -16.48 -2.67
CA LEU A 117 -10.09 -16.06 -1.71
C LEU A 117 -8.78 -16.81 -1.92
N THR A 118 -8.82 -18.12 -2.14
CA THR A 118 -7.61 -18.91 -2.40
C THR A 118 -6.86 -18.37 -3.63
N VAL A 119 -7.57 -18.07 -4.71
CA VAL A 119 -6.95 -17.52 -5.93
C VAL A 119 -6.40 -16.11 -5.69
N VAL A 120 -7.12 -15.23 -5.00
CA VAL A 120 -6.62 -13.89 -4.64
C VAL A 120 -5.34 -13.99 -3.81
N LEU A 121 -5.31 -14.85 -2.79
CA LEU A 121 -4.11 -15.06 -1.96
C LEU A 121 -2.94 -15.62 -2.77
N LEU A 122 -3.18 -16.53 -3.72
CA LEU A 122 -2.13 -17.04 -4.62
C LEU A 122 -1.58 -15.96 -5.55
N LEU A 123 -2.40 -14.99 -5.98
CA LEU A 123 -1.95 -13.85 -6.78
C LEU A 123 -1.06 -12.92 -5.94
N VAL A 124 -1.48 -12.57 -4.72
CA VAL A 124 -0.67 -11.75 -3.79
C VAL A 124 0.65 -12.45 -3.45
N ALA A 125 0.60 -13.75 -3.14
CA ALA A 125 1.80 -14.54 -2.86
C ALA A 125 2.75 -14.59 -4.06
N GLY A 126 2.20 -14.71 -5.28
CA GLY A 126 2.98 -14.63 -6.51
C GLY A 126 3.70 -13.29 -6.66
N LEU A 127 2.98 -12.17 -6.45
CA LEU A 127 3.55 -10.83 -6.51
C LEU A 127 4.71 -10.66 -5.51
N ALA A 128 4.48 -11.06 -4.26
CA ALA A 128 5.48 -10.99 -3.19
C ALA A 128 6.71 -11.87 -3.47
N ALA A 129 6.50 -13.15 -3.81
CA ALA A 129 7.57 -14.09 -4.04
C ALA A 129 8.39 -13.74 -5.29
N SER A 130 7.72 -13.36 -6.39
CA SER A 130 8.36 -13.00 -7.65
C SER A 130 9.22 -11.76 -7.50
N SER A 131 8.69 -10.69 -6.89
CA SER A 131 9.44 -9.44 -6.69
C SER A 131 10.61 -9.61 -5.72
N THR A 132 10.43 -10.39 -4.65
CA THR A 132 11.51 -10.70 -3.69
C THR A 132 12.61 -11.53 -4.35
N ALA A 133 12.25 -12.62 -5.05
CA ALA A 133 13.23 -13.45 -5.75
C ALA A 133 13.96 -12.66 -6.84
N GLY A 134 13.24 -11.84 -7.62
CA GLY A 134 13.81 -10.98 -8.64
C GLY A 134 14.81 -9.97 -8.08
N GLY A 135 14.45 -9.28 -6.99
CA GLY A 135 15.36 -8.32 -6.34
C GLY A 135 16.61 -8.97 -5.75
N LEU A 136 16.43 -10.09 -5.04
CA LEU A 136 17.56 -10.81 -4.45
C LEU A 136 18.49 -11.41 -5.51
N LEU A 137 17.96 -11.91 -6.62
CA LEU A 137 18.77 -12.46 -7.71
C LEU A 137 19.48 -11.38 -8.54
N ALA A 138 18.84 -10.23 -8.74
CA ALA A 138 19.39 -9.16 -9.59
C ALA A 138 20.40 -8.27 -8.85
N VAL A 139 20.14 -7.94 -7.57
CA VAL A 139 20.89 -6.91 -6.82
C VAL A 139 21.59 -7.49 -5.60
N GLY A 140 21.08 -8.59 -5.05
CA GLY A 140 21.66 -9.26 -3.89
C GLY A 140 21.08 -8.81 -2.55
N ASN A 141 21.58 -9.45 -1.49
CA ASN A 141 21.05 -9.34 -0.13
C ASN A 141 21.78 -8.26 0.69
N GLN A 142 21.57 -6.98 0.34
CA GLN A 142 22.19 -5.84 1.02
C GLN A 142 21.23 -5.22 2.06
N PRO A 143 21.75 -4.53 3.11
CA PRO A 143 20.93 -3.80 4.06
C PRO A 143 19.97 -2.83 3.36
N LEU A 144 18.77 -2.68 3.91
CA LEU A 144 17.73 -1.78 3.39
C LEU A 144 17.77 -0.46 4.17
N VAL A 145 17.77 0.66 3.47
CA VAL A 145 17.61 1.98 4.08
C VAL A 145 16.12 2.20 4.37
N GLY A 146 15.78 2.46 5.64
CA GLY A 146 14.44 2.80 6.09
C GLY A 146 13.97 4.16 5.56
N LEU A 147 12.71 4.49 5.84
CA LEU A 147 12.16 5.81 5.58
C LEU A 147 12.55 6.84 6.65
N ASP A 148 13.25 6.39 7.68
CA ASP A 148 13.95 7.19 8.69
C ASP A 148 15.45 7.38 8.39
N GLY A 149 15.95 6.73 7.33
CA GLY A 149 17.36 6.66 7.00
C GLY A 149 18.14 5.60 7.77
N ASP A 150 17.51 4.85 8.68
CA ASP A 150 18.19 3.79 9.43
C ASP A 150 18.47 2.57 8.55
N LEU A 151 19.52 1.82 8.86
CA LEU A 151 19.93 0.65 8.10
C LEU A 151 19.36 -0.63 8.72
N LEU A 152 18.36 -1.19 8.05
CA LEU A 152 17.80 -2.50 8.38
C LEU A 152 18.75 -3.60 7.90
N ALA A 153 19.24 -4.41 8.84
CA ALA A 153 19.99 -5.61 8.51
C ALA A 153 19.15 -6.54 7.62
N PRO A 154 19.76 -7.36 6.74
CA PRO A 154 18.99 -8.13 5.76
C PRO A 154 17.94 -9.09 6.35
N GLY A 155 18.19 -9.64 7.55
CA GLY A 155 17.23 -10.50 8.24
C GLY A 155 16.00 -9.71 8.74
N ASP A 156 16.23 -8.53 9.31
CA ASP A 156 15.17 -7.63 9.76
C ASP A 156 14.40 -7.07 8.56
N ALA A 157 15.11 -6.69 7.49
CA ALA A 157 14.51 -6.28 6.23
C ALA A 157 13.58 -7.36 5.66
N ALA A 158 14.02 -8.64 5.64
CA ALA A 158 13.19 -9.75 5.19
C ALA A 158 11.90 -9.90 6.02
N GLY A 159 12.01 -9.81 7.35
CA GLY A 159 10.88 -9.87 8.27
C GLY A 159 9.90 -8.71 8.06
N THR A 160 10.41 -7.49 7.96
CA THR A 160 9.59 -6.27 7.78
C THR A 160 8.94 -6.22 6.40
N VAL A 161 9.63 -6.63 5.34
CA VAL A 161 9.07 -6.76 3.98
C VAL A 161 7.95 -7.81 3.96
N LEU A 162 8.15 -8.98 4.58
CA LEU A 162 7.11 -9.99 4.68
C LEU A 162 5.90 -9.45 5.47
N LEU A 163 6.15 -8.78 6.58
CA LEU A 163 5.09 -8.17 7.39
C LEU A 163 4.29 -7.15 6.58
N ALA A 164 4.94 -6.29 5.78
CA ALA A 164 4.26 -5.34 4.90
C ALA A 164 3.34 -6.05 3.90
N TRP A 165 3.80 -7.13 3.27
CA TRP A 165 2.98 -7.95 2.37
C TRP A 165 1.81 -8.66 3.07
N VAL A 166 1.99 -9.07 4.33
CA VAL A 166 0.91 -9.66 5.14
C VAL A 166 -0.13 -8.59 5.51
N CYS A 167 0.30 -7.38 5.87
CA CYS A 167 -0.58 -6.28 6.23
C CYS A 167 -1.54 -5.89 5.09
N VAL A 168 -1.07 -5.89 3.82
CA VAL A 168 -1.92 -5.56 2.67
C VAL A 168 -2.96 -6.64 2.33
N LEU A 169 -2.92 -7.82 2.97
CA LEU A 169 -3.98 -8.81 2.83
C LEU A 169 -5.31 -8.27 3.36
N ALA A 170 -5.31 -7.53 4.47
CA ALA A 170 -6.55 -6.97 5.04
C ALA A 170 -7.31 -6.06 4.06
N PRO A 171 -6.70 -5.02 3.44
CA PRO A 171 -7.38 -4.20 2.44
C PRO A 171 -7.68 -4.95 1.14
N THR A 172 -6.87 -5.94 0.77
CA THR A 172 -7.18 -6.82 -0.37
C THR A 172 -8.45 -7.65 -0.11
N LEU A 173 -8.62 -8.16 1.11
CA LEU A 173 -9.83 -8.88 1.53
C LEU A 173 -11.07 -7.96 1.55
N ALA A 174 -10.89 -6.68 1.91
CA ALA A 174 -11.96 -5.69 1.83
C ALA A 174 -12.47 -5.53 0.39
N LEU A 175 -11.55 -5.36 -0.56
CA LEU A 175 -11.87 -5.31 -1.99
C LEU A 175 -12.48 -6.62 -2.50
N ALA A 176 -12.04 -7.77 -1.98
CA ALA A 176 -12.60 -9.08 -2.36
C ALA A 176 -14.04 -9.22 -1.87
N GLY A 177 -14.32 -8.79 -0.63
CA GLY A 177 -15.68 -8.74 -0.08
C GLY A 177 -16.61 -7.85 -0.92
N ILE A 178 -16.13 -6.67 -1.33
CA ILE A 178 -16.85 -5.77 -2.25
C ILE A 178 -17.07 -6.45 -3.61
N GLY A 179 -16.08 -7.19 -4.11
CA GLY A 179 -16.16 -7.96 -5.34
C GLY A 179 -17.24 -9.04 -5.27
N PHE A 180 -17.27 -9.84 -4.20
CA PHE A 180 -18.30 -10.85 -3.99
C PHE A 180 -19.70 -10.22 -3.91
N LEU A 181 -19.82 -9.10 -3.18
CA LEU A 181 -21.07 -8.35 -3.08
C LEU A 181 -21.54 -7.84 -4.45
N GLY A 182 -20.65 -7.22 -5.21
CA GLY A 182 -20.91 -6.78 -6.59
C GLY A 182 -21.28 -7.94 -7.51
N SER A 183 -20.59 -9.07 -7.39
CA SER A 183 -20.84 -10.28 -8.17
C SER A 183 -22.23 -10.86 -7.92
N VAL A 184 -22.72 -10.82 -6.67
CA VAL A 184 -24.05 -11.31 -6.29
C VAL A 184 -25.16 -10.34 -6.72
N VAL A 185 -24.95 -9.04 -6.50
CA VAL A 185 -25.97 -7.99 -6.75
C VAL A 185 -26.10 -7.65 -8.23
N LEU A 186 -24.98 -7.62 -8.96
CA LEU A 186 -24.91 -7.16 -10.34
C LEU A 186 -24.62 -8.30 -11.32
N GLY A 187 -24.88 -9.57 -10.95
CA GLY A 187 -24.35 -10.73 -11.68
C GLY A 187 -24.70 -10.86 -13.17
N ARG A 188 -25.80 -10.23 -13.63
CA ARG A 188 -26.16 -10.15 -15.06
C ARG A 188 -25.46 -9.02 -15.83
N SER A 189 -24.84 -8.09 -15.13
CA SER A 189 -24.11 -6.94 -15.69
C SER A 189 -22.60 -7.14 -15.55
N PRO A 190 -21.79 -6.77 -16.55
CA PRO A 190 -20.33 -6.72 -16.38
C PRO A 190 -19.90 -5.73 -15.29
N MET A 191 -20.79 -4.85 -14.82
CA MET A 191 -20.51 -3.85 -13.79
C MET A 191 -20.14 -4.47 -12.42
N GLY A 192 -20.64 -5.67 -12.10
CA GLY A 192 -20.23 -6.41 -10.89
C GLY A 192 -18.74 -6.77 -10.88
N LEU A 193 -18.16 -6.99 -12.07
CA LEU A 193 -16.73 -7.23 -12.25
C LEU A 193 -15.90 -5.98 -11.94
N LEU A 194 -16.40 -4.78 -12.25
CA LEU A 194 -15.65 -3.52 -12.17
C LEU A 194 -15.73 -2.86 -10.79
N LEU A 195 -16.66 -3.30 -9.94
CA LEU A 195 -16.96 -2.62 -8.68
C LEU A 195 -15.75 -2.48 -7.74
N PRO A 196 -14.92 -3.51 -7.47
CA PRO A 196 -13.72 -3.35 -6.65
C PRO A 196 -12.74 -2.29 -7.19
N ALA A 197 -12.46 -2.33 -8.49
CA ALA A 197 -11.56 -1.38 -9.13
C ALA A 197 -12.10 0.06 -9.08
N LEU A 198 -13.40 0.26 -9.32
CA LEU A 198 -14.04 1.59 -9.25
C LEU A 198 -14.05 2.15 -7.82
N VAL A 199 -14.34 1.31 -6.83
CA VAL A 199 -14.32 1.72 -5.42
C VAL A 199 -12.91 2.05 -4.96
N ALA A 200 -11.91 1.24 -5.34
CA ALA A 200 -10.52 1.52 -5.04
C ALA A 200 -10.05 2.83 -5.69
N LEU A 201 -10.40 3.08 -6.96
CA LEU A 201 -10.08 4.32 -7.65
C LEU A 201 -10.73 5.53 -6.96
N ALA A 202 -12.00 5.43 -6.55
CA ALA A 202 -12.68 6.49 -5.83
C ALA A 202 -12.01 6.78 -4.47
N MET A 203 -11.61 5.73 -3.75
CA MET A 203 -10.86 5.88 -2.49
C MET A 203 -9.49 6.52 -2.71
N GLN A 204 -8.79 6.14 -3.77
CA GLN A 204 -7.48 6.71 -4.12
C GLN A 204 -7.60 8.20 -4.49
N LEU A 205 -8.61 8.59 -5.26
CA LEU A 205 -8.90 10.00 -5.55
C LEU A 205 -9.25 10.77 -4.28
N ALA A 206 -9.99 10.16 -3.35
CA ALA A 206 -10.28 10.77 -2.06
C ALA A 206 -9.00 10.96 -1.22
N GLN A 207 -8.07 10.02 -1.27
CA GLN A 207 -6.78 10.09 -0.55
C GLN A 207 -5.83 11.17 -1.11
N MET A 208 -6.04 11.64 -2.35
CA MET A 208 -5.31 12.80 -2.88
C MET A 208 -5.78 14.13 -2.29
N LEU A 209 -6.94 14.17 -1.65
CA LEU A 209 -7.46 15.35 -0.97
C LEU A 209 -6.86 15.45 0.45
N PRO A 210 -6.71 16.67 1.01
CA PRO A 210 -6.26 16.87 2.39
C PRO A 210 -7.37 16.50 3.39
N LEU A 211 -7.70 15.21 3.47
CA LEU A 211 -8.72 14.67 4.35
C LEU A 211 -8.28 14.74 5.82
N PRO A 212 -9.23 14.90 6.75
CA PRO A 212 -8.94 14.71 8.17
C PRO A 212 -8.40 13.31 8.45
N VAL A 213 -7.46 13.16 9.39
CA VAL A 213 -6.84 11.88 9.76
C VAL A 213 -7.90 10.81 10.05
N ALA A 214 -8.99 11.18 10.74
CA ALA A 214 -10.07 10.25 11.07
C ALA A 214 -10.81 9.69 9.84
N VAL A 215 -10.97 10.51 8.78
CA VAL A 215 -11.60 10.07 7.53
C VAL A 215 -10.64 9.18 6.75
N ARG A 216 -9.36 9.57 6.69
CA ARG A 216 -8.32 8.80 5.99
C ARG A 216 -8.18 7.39 6.57
N LEU A 217 -8.03 7.27 7.89
CA LEU A 217 -7.90 5.99 8.60
C LEU A 217 -9.17 5.11 8.53
N ALA A 218 -10.34 5.70 8.29
CA ALA A 218 -11.60 4.98 8.15
C ALA A 218 -11.82 4.37 6.74
N LEU A 219 -10.99 4.75 5.77
CA LEU A 219 -11.03 4.17 4.43
C LEU A 219 -10.18 2.89 4.39
N PRO A 220 -10.71 1.77 3.88
CA PRO A 220 -9.95 0.52 3.81
C PRO A 220 -8.72 0.64 2.89
N GLY A 221 -8.74 1.56 1.92
CA GLY A 221 -7.59 1.83 1.05
C GLY A 221 -6.37 2.40 1.78
N ASP A 222 -6.52 2.96 2.99
CA ASP A 222 -5.40 3.56 3.72
C ASP A 222 -4.38 2.52 4.20
N ALA A 223 -4.83 1.29 4.44
CA ALA A 223 -3.95 0.17 4.78
C ALA A 223 -3.01 -0.25 3.62
N PHE A 224 -3.28 0.19 2.38
CA PHE A 224 -2.31 0.05 1.28
C PHE A 224 -1.16 1.06 1.34
N LEU A 225 -1.22 2.04 2.25
CA LEU A 225 -0.21 3.07 2.43
C LEU A 225 0.50 2.93 3.79
N THR A 226 -0.24 2.67 4.87
CA THR A 226 0.28 2.70 6.25
C THR A 226 1.31 1.61 6.59
N TRP A 227 1.49 0.60 5.75
CA TRP A 227 2.59 -0.38 5.90
C TRP A 227 3.97 0.30 5.84
N LYS A 228 4.08 1.47 5.20
CA LYS A 228 5.31 2.26 5.12
C LYS A 228 5.86 2.62 6.51
N GLY A 229 4.97 2.83 7.49
CA GLY A 229 5.33 3.11 8.88
C GLY A 229 6.05 1.97 9.61
N LEU A 230 6.17 0.77 9.00
CA LEU A 230 7.03 -0.30 9.50
C LEU A 230 8.52 -0.02 9.27
N PHE A 231 8.84 0.91 8.38
CA PHE A 231 10.20 1.27 7.97
C PHE A 231 10.67 2.59 8.60
N THR A 232 10.05 3.04 9.70
CA THR A 232 10.43 4.24 10.45
C THR A 232 10.83 3.89 11.89
N GLY A 233 11.73 4.65 12.49
CA GLY A 233 12.13 4.55 13.89
C GLY A 233 11.61 5.73 14.71
N PRO A 234 10.67 5.53 15.65
CA PRO A 234 9.96 4.30 15.98
C PRO A 234 8.89 3.90 14.96
N ALA A 235 8.55 2.61 14.91
CA ALA A 235 7.55 2.10 13.98
C ALA A 235 6.16 2.66 14.26
N GLN A 236 5.50 3.19 13.24
CA GLN A 236 4.17 3.77 13.33
C GLN A 236 3.07 2.69 13.26
N LEU A 237 2.98 1.89 14.32
CA LEU A 237 2.06 0.73 14.35
C LEU A 237 0.58 1.11 14.52
N ALA A 238 0.28 2.22 15.21
CA ALA A 238 -1.10 2.59 15.50
C ALA A 238 -1.94 2.87 14.23
N PRO A 239 -1.49 3.72 13.28
CA PRO A 239 -2.19 3.91 12.00
C PRO A 239 -2.37 2.60 11.22
N LEU A 240 -1.33 1.76 11.19
CA LEU A 240 -1.34 0.47 10.50
C LEU A 240 -2.40 -0.48 11.08
N LEU A 241 -2.44 -0.64 12.40
CA LEU A 241 -3.39 -1.52 13.07
C LEU A 241 -4.83 -1.03 12.91
N ILE A 242 -5.07 0.29 12.97
CA ILE A 242 -6.39 0.88 12.71
C ILE A 242 -6.82 0.55 11.27
N GLY A 243 -5.95 0.79 10.29
CA GLY A 243 -6.21 0.49 8.88
C GLY A 243 -6.54 -1.00 8.65
N ILE A 244 -5.79 -1.91 9.28
CA ILE A 244 -6.04 -3.36 9.21
C ILE A 244 -7.42 -3.71 9.79
N VAL A 245 -7.75 -3.21 10.98
CA VAL A 245 -9.04 -3.49 11.63
C VAL A 245 -10.19 -2.96 10.78
N VAL A 246 -10.09 -1.72 10.30
CA VAL A 246 -11.09 -1.10 9.42
C VAL A 246 -11.26 -1.94 8.14
N ALA A 247 -10.17 -2.33 7.48
CA ALA A 247 -10.23 -3.15 6.28
C ALA A 247 -10.89 -4.52 6.53
N LEU A 248 -10.59 -5.18 7.65
CA LEU A 248 -11.24 -6.44 8.02
C LEU A 248 -12.74 -6.26 8.33
N LEU A 249 -13.14 -5.17 8.99
CA LEU A 249 -14.55 -4.85 9.20
C LEU A 249 -15.29 -4.66 7.88
N TRP A 250 -14.68 -3.97 6.91
CA TRP A 250 -15.20 -3.85 5.55
C TRP A 250 -15.31 -5.20 4.85
N ALA A 251 -14.28 -6.05 4.93
CA ALA A 251 -14.27 -7.38 4.33
C ALA A 251 -15.39 -8.27 4.88
N VAL A 252 -15.54 -8.32 6.21
CA VAL A 252 -16.59 -9.10 6.89
C VAL A 252 -17.97 -8.56 6.54
N THR A 253 -18.17 -7.24 6.61
CA THR A 253 -19.47 -6.61 6.35
C THR A 253 -19.90 -6.83 4.90
N ALA A 254 -19.02 -6.57 3.92
CA ALA A 254 -19.34 -6.76 2.51
C ALA A 254 -19.62 -8.24 2.18
N THR A 255 -18.83 -9.16 2.73
CA THR A 255 -19.04 -10.61 2.52
C THR A 255 -20.33 -11.11 3.19
N ALA A 256 -20.66 -10.60 4.39
CA ALA A 256 -21.90 -10.95 5.08
C ALA A 256 -23.13 -10.42 4.34
N LEU A 257 -23.07 -9.21 3.79
CA LEU A 257 -24.13 -8.67 2.93
C LEU A 257 -24.28 -9.51 1.66
N ALA A 258 -23.17 -9.90 1.02
CA ALA A 258 -23.18 -10.78 -0.14
C ALA A 258 -23.86 -12.12 0.20
N TYR A 259 -23.56 -12.69 1.37
CA TYR A 259 -24.18 -13.93 1.85
C TYR A 259 -25.69 -13.78 2.06
N VAL A 260 -26.12 -12.74 2.79
CA VAL A 260 -27.54 -12.51 3.08
C VAL A 260 -28.33 -12.28 1.80
N LEU A 261 -27.81 -11.47 0.88
CA LEU A 261 -28.45 -11.20 -0.41
C LEU A 261 -28.49 -12.45 -1.29
N PHE A 262 -27.41 -13.25 -1.30
CA PHE A 262 -27.37 -14.51 -2.03
C PHE A 262 -28.39 -15.52 -1.52
N LEU A 263 -28.59 -15.62 -0.19
CA LEU A 263 -29.58 -16.53 0.38
C LEU A 263 -31.03 -16.10 0.16
N ARG A 264 -31.28 -14.79 0.00
CA ARG A 264 -32.60 -14.24 -0.30
C ARG A 264 -32.93 -14.24 -1.79
N ARG A 265 -31.94 -14.52 -2.64
CA ARG A 265 -32.09 -14.49 -4.09
C ARG A 265 -32.96 -15.63 -4.56
N ASP A 266 -34.00 -15.30 -5.33
CA ASP A 266 -34.79 -16.30 -6.04
C ASP A 266 -34.06 -16.72 -7.33
N PHE A 267 -33.90 -18.04 -7.51
CA PHE A 267 -33.27 -18.65 -8.68
C PHE A 267 -34.30 -19.21 -9.67
N THR A 268 -35.59 -19.18 -9.31
CA THR A 268 -36.68 -19.80 -10.07
C THR A 268 -37.35 -18.85 -11.05
N ASN A 269 -37.46 -17.56 -10.70
CA ASN A 269 -38.04 -16.54 -11.57
C ASN A 269 -36.95 -15.75 -12.33
N PRO A 270 -36.75 -15.99 -13.64
CA PRO A 270 -35.79 -15.21 -14.43
C PRO A 270 -36.21 -13.73 -14.57
N ALA A 271 -37.51 -13.43 -14.46
CA ALA A 271 -38.07 -12.08 -14.59
C ALA A 271 -38.17 -11.31 -13.26
N ASP A 272 -37.89 -11.94 -12.12
CA ASP A 272 -37.79 -11.23 -10.85
C ASP A 272 -36.42 -10.55 -10.78
N ASP A 273 -36.34 -9.40 -11.45
CA ASP A 273 -35.21 -8.48 -11.42
C ASP A 273 -35.02 -7.84 -10.04
N GLY A 274 -35.83 -8.21 -9.03
CA GLY A 274 -35.62 -7.93 -7.61
C GLY A 274 -35.10 -6.52 -7.33
N SER A 275 -35.58 -5.53 -8.10
CA SER A 275 -34.99 -4.19 -8.27
C SER A 275 -33.49 -4.12 -7.93
N ALA A 276 -32.60 -4.33 -8.89
CA ALA A 276 -31.15 -4.09 -8.71
C ALA A 276 -30.85 -2.80 -7.93
N ARG A 277 -31.67 -1.77 -8.10
CA ARG A 277 -31.66 -0.52 -7.31
C ARG A 277 -31.86 -0.71 -5.80
N ARG A 278 -32.82 -1.54 -5.35
CA ARG A 278 -33.05 -1.86 -3.93
C ARG A 278 -31.98 -2.78 -3.37
N ALA A 279 -31.45 -3.69 -4.18
CA ALA A 279 -30.29 -4.50 -3.79
C ALA A 279 -29.03 -3.63 -3.60
N VAL A 280 -28.82 -2.65 -4.48
CA VAL A 280 -27.74 -1.65 -4.35
C VAL A 280 -27.93 -0.77 -3.12
N THR A 281 -29.13 -0.25 -2.86
CA THR A 281 -29.35 0.59 -1.66
C THR A 281 -29.21 -0.21 -0.36
N THR A 282 -29.73 -1.43 -0.31
CA THR A 282 -29.57 -2.32 0.86
C THR A 282 -28.13 -2.77 1.09
N ALA A 283 -27.29 -2.83 0.04
CA ALA A 283 -25.86 -3.09 0.14
C ALA A 283 -25.03 -1.86 0.50
N ALA A 284 -25.37 -0.68 -0.05
CA ALA A 284 -24.62 0.55 0.15
C ALA A 284 -24.83 1.18 1.53
N LEU A 285 -26.06 1.14 2.07
CA LEU A 285 -26.39 1.77 3.35
C LEU A 285 -25.56 1.21 4.53
N PRO A 286 -25.40 -0.11 4.73
CA PRO A 286 -24.60 -0.63 5.83
C PRO A 286 -23.11 -0.32 5.70
N LEU A 287 -22.56 -0.27 4.48
CA LEU A 287 -21.17 0.12 4.23
C LEU A 287 -20.95 1.61 4.51
N ALA A 288 -21.90 2.47 4.13
CA ALA A 288 -21.87 3.89 4.47
C ALA A 288 -22.02 4.13 5.98
N ALA A 289 -22.89 3.36 6.64
CA ALA A 289 -23.04 3.39 8.10
C ALA A 289 -21.74 2.92 8.79
N LEU A 290 -21.11 1.85 8.30
CA LEU A 290 -19.81 1.39 8.79
C LEU A 290 -18.76 2.49 8.66
N LEU A 291 -18.67 3.15 7.50
CA LEU A 291 -17.78 4.29 7.31
C LEU A 291 -18.05 5.38 8.34
N GLY A 292 -19.30 5.84 8.48
CA GLY A 292 -19.67 6.88 9.45
C GLY A 292 -19.32 6.53 10.90
N VAL A 293 -19.56 5.28 11.31
CA VAL A 293 -19.22 4.79 12.65
C VAL A 293 -17.71 4.73 12.85
N THR A 294 -16.96 4.20 11.88
CA THR A 294 -15.49 4.14 11.97
C THR A 294 -14.87 5.53 12.03
N VAL A 295 -15.36 6.49 11.23
CA VAL A 295 -14.94 7.90 11.30
C VAL A 295 -15.21 8.47 12.68
N ALA A 296 -16.41 8.28 13.24
CA ALA A 296 -16.76 8.80 14.56
C ALA A 296 -15.89 8.20 15.68
N VAL A 297 -15.64 6.89 15.64
CA VAL A 297 -14.78 6.20 16.61
C VAL A 297 -13.34 6.70 16.51
N VAL A 298 -12.76 6.74 15.30
CA VAL A 298 -11.39 7.21 15.11
C VAL A 298 -11.25 8.66 15.53
N ALA A 299 -12.20 9.53 15.14
CA ALA A 299 -12.22 10.94 15.55
C ALA A 299 -12.27 11.13 17.07
N GLY A 300 -12.99 10.26 17.80
CA GLY A 300 -13.03 10.30 19.26
C GLY A 300 -11.76 9.80 19.95
N THR A 301 -10.90 9.06 19.24
CA THR A 301 -9.66 8.48 19.79
C THR A 301 -8.39 9.23 19.41
N THR A 302 -8.43 10.08 18.37
CA THR A 302 -7.27 10.82 17.89
C THR A 302 -7.24 12.25 18.41
N THR A 303 -6.07 12.73 18.78
CA THR A 303 -5.84 14.15 19.13
C THR A 303 -5.47 14.99 17.92
N ALA A 304 -5.20 14.36 16.77
CA ALA A 304 -4.82 15.05 15.54
C ALA A 304 -6.06 15.68 14.87
N ALA A 305 -6.13 17.01 14.91
CA ALA A 305 -7.12 17.77 14.13
C ALA A 305 -6.58 18.05 12.71
N GLY A 306 -7.41 17.87 11.69
CA GLY A 306 -7.02 18.12 10.29
C GLY A 306 -6.19 16.99 9.67
N SER A 307 -5.23 17.32 8.80
CA SER A 307 -4.46 16.33 8.00
C SER A 307 -3.37 15.58 8.77
N GLY A 308 -3.03 16.04 9.98
CA GLY A 308 -1.96 15.49 10.81
C GLY A 308 -0.55 15.99 10.46
N ILE A 309 -0.40 16.78 9.39
CA ILE A 309 0.84 17.41 8.94
C ILE A 309 0.98 18.75 9.67
N GLU A 310 1.89 18.79 10.63
CA GLU A 310 2.16 19.95 11.49
C GLU A 310 3.65 20.31 11.38
N GLN A 311 3.97 21.60 11.37
CA GLN A 311 5.34 22.12 11.28
C GLN A 311 6.32 21.39 12.22
N ALA A 312 5.98 21.26 13.50
CA ALA A 312 6.84 20.59 14.48
C ALA A 312 7.07 19.08 14.21
N LYS A 313 6.15 18.41 13.48
CA LYS A 313 6.35 17.03 13.04
C LYS A 313 7.27 16.98 11.83
N VAL A 314 7.04 17.86 10.85
CA VAL A 314 7.90 17.97 9.65
C VAL A 314 9.34 18.27 10.04
N GLU A 315 9.56 19.22 10.95
CA GLU A 315 10.90 19.57 11.45
C GLU A 315 11.58 18.38 12.14
N ARG A 316 10.85 17.63 12.97
CA ARG A 316 11.39 16.46 13.68
C ARG A 316 11.70 15.31 12.73
N ALA A 317 10.82 15.04 11.77
CA ALA A 317 11.02 14.00 10.76
C ALA A 317 12.27 14.33 9.94
N LEU A 318 12.31 15.51 9.31
CA LEU A 318 13.43 15.94 8.47
C LEU A 318 14.78 15.95 9.22
N ALA A 319 14.81 16.37 10.49
CA ALA A 319 16.03 16.35 11.29
C ALA A 319 16.51 14.92 11.59
N THR A 320 15.59 13.99 11.84
CA THR A 320 15.89 12.57 12.06
C THR A 320 16.47 11.95 10.78
N GLU A 321 15.74 12.10 9.66
CA GLU A 321 16.18 11.61 8.34
C GLU A 321 17.59 12.06 8.00
N PHE A 322 17.82 13.37 8.12
CA PHE A 322 19.10 13.96 7.77
C PHE A 322 20.22 13.39 8.66
N ALA A 323 19.97 13.22 9.97
CA ALA A 323 20.98 12.71 10.87
C ALA A 323 21.41 11.26 10.52
N HIS A 324 20.45 10.41 10.15
CA HIS A 324 20.70 9.02 9.76
C HIS A 324 21.44 8.95 8.43
N LEU A 325 20.95 9.65 7.40
CA LEU A 325 21.58 9.70 6.08
C LEU A 325 22.96 10.35 6.11
N TYR A 326 23.19 11.34 6.98
CA TYR A 326 24.52 11.95 7.16
C TYR A 326 25.55 10.94 7.68
N ARG A 327 25.16 10.08 8.63
CA ARG A 327 26.04 9.00 9.13
C ARG A 327 26.39 8.01 8.03
N MET A 328 25.40 7.63 7.21
CA MET A 328 25.61 6.77 6.05
C MET A 328 26.60 7.38 5.06
N GLN A 329 26.40 8.65 4.68
CA GLN A 329 27.31 9.37 3.77
C GLN A 329 28.73 9.48 4.36
N THR A 330 28.84 9.78 5.66
CA THR A 330 30.13 9.88 6.38
C THR A 330 30.90 8.56 6.29
N GLY A 331 30.22 7.42 6.47
CA GLY A 331 30.80 6.11 6.29
C GLY A 331 31.27 5.84 4.85
N GLN A 332 30.43 6.15 3.85
CA GLN A 332 30.76 5.98 2.43
C GLN A 332 31.97 6.81 1.99
N LEU A 333 32.10 8.02 2.54
CA LEU A 333 33.19 8.96 2.26
C LEU A 333 34.43 8.75 3.15
N HIS A 334 34.44 7.73 4.01
CA HIS A 334 35.53 7.43 4.94
C HIS A 334 35.91 8.63 5.85
N ARG A 335 34.90 9.43 6.21
CA ARG A 335 35.06 10.55 7.15
C ARG A 335 35.02 10.02 8.61
N PRO A 336 35.53 10.78 9.60
CA PRO A 336 35.47 10.38 11.00
C PRO A 336 34.02 10.07 11.43
N ALA A 337 33.82 8.94 12.10
CA ALA A 337 32.50 8.50 12.53
C ALA A 337 31.89 9.51 13.52
N VAL A 338 30.63 9.86 13.28
CA VAL A 338 29.81 10.71 14.15
C VAL A 338 28.53 9.98 14.53
N THR A 339 28.04 10.23 15.74
CA THR A 339 26.75 9.71 16.21
C THR A 339 25.64 10.76 16.06
N GLU A 340 24.38 10.34 15.98
CA GLU A 340 23.23 11.26 15.93
C GLU A 340 23.21 12.24 17.11
N GLY A 341 23.52 11.75 18.31
CA GLY A 341 23.60 12.60 19.50
C GLY A 341 24.72 13.65 19.45
N GLN A 342 25.78 13.39 18.69
CA GLN A 342 26.84 14.37 18.43
C GLN A 342 26.44 15.40 17.37
N LEU A 343 25.70 14.97 16.33
CA LEU A 343 25.22 15.85 15.27
C LEU A 343 24.27 16.93 15.80
N ARG A 344 23.45 16.60 16.80
CA ARG A 344 22.43 17.52 17.35
C ARG A 344 21.64 18.21 16.25
N THR A 345 21.20 17.41 15.27
CA THR A 345 20.52 17.91 14.08
C THR A 345 19.19 18.54 14.47
N SER A 346 18.90 19.71 13.91
CA SER A 346 17.61 20.38 14.01
C SER A 346 17.18 20.88 12.63
N ALA A 347 15.87 21.01 12.42
CA ALA A 347 15.33 21.62 11.22
C ALA A 347 14.39 22.78 11.61
N ALA A 348 14.45 23.85 10.85
CA ALA A 348 13.48 24.95 10.91
C ALA A 348 12.76 25.02 9.58
N CYS A 349 11.45 24.80 9.58
CA CYS A 349 10.65 24.71 8.37
C CYS A 349 9.64 25.85 8.30
N ALA A 350 9.51 26.48 7.13
CA ALA A 350 8.49 27.47 6.85
C ALA A 350 7.69 27.06 5.61
N LYS A 351 6.40 27.41 5.59
CA LYS A 351 5.52 27.19 4.44
C LYS A 351 5.19 28.53 3.79
N ALA A 352 5.24 28.61 2.47
CA ALA A 352 5.02 29.87 1.76
C ALA A 352 3.67 30.51 2.14
N GLY A 353 3.69 31.80 2.47
CA GLY A 353 2.48 32.56 2.82
C GLY A 353 1.91 32.27 4.22
N VAL A 354 2.58 31.46 5.05
CA VAL A 354 2.17 31.20 6.44
C VAL A 354 3.24 31.74 7.39
N GLN A 355 2.84 32.62 8.32
CA GLN A 355 3.79 33.22 9.28
C GLN A 355 4.07 32.32 10.48
N ASP A 356 3.05 31.68 11.06
CA ASP A 356 3.19 30.78 12.21
C ASP A 356 2.27 29.57 12.10
N GLY A 357 2.73 28.41 12.57
CA GLY A 357 1.92 27.20 12.70
C GLY A 357 1.55 26.56 11.36
N ALA A 358 2.52 26.42 10.46
CA ALA A 358 2.33 25.82 9.14
C ALA A 358 1.74 24.40 9.24
N ARG A 359 0.73 24.11 8.39
CA ARG A 359 0.01 22.83 8.37
C ARG A 359 -0.35 22.41 6.94
N GLY A 360 -0.54 21.12 6.77
CA GLY A 360 -1.08 20.52 5.55
C GLY A 360 -0.06 20.28 4.43
N PRO A 361 -0.44 19.48 3.42
CA PRO A 361 0.42 19.08 2.32
C PRO A 361 0.78 20.25 1.39
N GLY A 362 1.74 20.05 0.50
CA GLY A 362 2.18 21.02 -0.51
C GLY A 362 3.68 20.93 -0.83
N ASN A 363 4.07 21.56 -1.94
CA ASN A 363 5.45 21.70 -2.43
C ASN A 363 6.10 23.04 -2.07
N ASP A 364 5.47 23.75 -1.14
CA ASP A 364 5.76 25.11 -0.69
C ASP A 364 6.43 25.14 0.69
N TRP A 365 6.92 23.99 1.16
CA TRP A 365 7.71 23.86 2.37
C TRP A 365 9.18 24.10 2.07
N ARG A 366 9.81 25.01 2.82
CA ARG A 366 11.24 25.27 2.77
C ARG A 366 11.82 25.09 4.16
N CYS A 367 12.77 24.18 4.29
CA CYS A 367 13.38 23.83 5.55
C CYS A 367 14.89 24.09 5.53
N VAL A 368 15.41 24.58 6.65
CA VAL A 368 16.85 24.70 6.88
C VAL A 368 17.24 23.70 7.95
N VAL A 369 18.03 22.70 7.57
CA VAL A 369 18.59 21.72 8.49
C VAL A 369 19.93 22.23 8.99
N SER A 370 20.16 22.15 10.29
CA SER A 370 21.39 22.57 10.96
C SER A 370 21.97 21.41 11.79
N TRP A 371 23.28 21.21 11.74
CA TRP A 371 23.97 20.18 12.51
C TRP A 371 25.34 20.65 13.00
N HIS A 372 25.88 19.95 13.99
CA HIS A 372 27.14 20.25 14.65
C HIS A 372 28.10 19.09 14.48
N LEU A 373 29.38 19.38 14.25
CA LEU A 373 30.43 18.36 14.17
C LEU A 373 31.37 18.47 15.38
N PRO A 374 31.80 17.33 15.96
CA PRO A 374 32.73 17.35 17.08
C PRO A 374 34.06 17.99 16.64
N GLY A 375 34.53 18.97 17.43
CA GLY A 375 35.78 19.69 17.14
C GLY A 375 35.66 20.84 16.14
N VAL A 376 34.46 21.14 15.63
CA VAL A 376 34.20 22.26 14.72
C VAL A 376 33.24 23.25 15.39
N THR A 377 33.61 24.53 15.42
CA THR A 377 32.79 25.60 16.03
C THR A 377 31.69 26.11 15.10
N ALA A 378 31.86 25.96 13.79
CA ALA A 378 30.85 26.35 12.80
C ALA A 378 29.71 25.32 12.74
N THR A 379 28.47 25.81 12.79
CA THR A 379 27.27 25.01 12.53
C THR A 379 27.15 24.76 11.03
N GLY A 380 27.05 23.49 10.62
CA GLY A 380 26.72 23.14 9.25
C GLY A 380 25.25 23.42 8.98
N SER A 381 24.92 23.90 7.79
CA SER A 381 23.54 24.12 7.37
C SER A 381 23.30 23.70 5.92
N ALA A 382 22.09 23.22 5.65
CA ALA A 382 21.63 22.80 4.33
C ALA A 382 20.16 23.18 4.16
N VAL A 383 19.81 23.64 2.97
CA VAL A 383 18.44 24.02 2.62
C VAL A 383 17.80 22.89 1.84
N TYR A 384 16.56 22.55 2.21
CA TYR A 384 15.72 21.59 1.52
C TYR A 384 14.38 22.22 1.13
N GLN A 385 13.95 21.96 -0.09
CA GLN A 385 12.57 22.17 -0.51
C GLN A 385 11.83 20.84 -0.33
N LEU A 386 10.69 20.88 0.37
CA LEU A 386 9.90 19.70 0.65
C LEU A 386 8.62 19.71 -0.18
N ASP A 387 8.35 18.57 -0.83
CA ASP A 387 7.04 18.25 -1.40
C ASP A 387 6.35 17.20 -0.54
N ILE A 388 5.35 17.64 0.23
CA ILE A 388 4.61 16.82 1.19
C ILE A 388 3.25 16.43 0.60
N THR A 389 3.00 15.13 0.46
CA THR A 389 1.73 14.59 -0.03
C THR A 389 0.65 14.53 1.05
N ALA A 390 -0.61 14.38 0.66
CA ALA A 390 -1.76 14.40 1.57
C ALA A 390 -1.76 13.26 2.61
N ASP A 391 -1.02 12.19 2.37
CA ASP A 391 -0.81 11.05 3.25
C ASP A 391 0.42 11.19 4.18
N GLY A 392 1.11 12.34 4.16
CA GLY A 392 2.19 12.68 5.09
C GLY A 392 3.61 12.49 4.55
N ARG A 393 3.78 11.69 3.49
CA ARG A 393 5.08 11.45 2.86
C ARG A 393 5.65 12.76 2.32
N PHE A 394 6.97 12.95 2.45
CA PHE A 394 7.66 14.06 1.82
C PHE A 394 8.86 13.62 1.00
N VAL A 395 9.13 14.36 -0.08
CA VAL A 395 10.40 14.34 -0.79
C VAL A 395 11.17 15.60 -0.41
N ALA A 396 12.35 15.45 0.14
CA ALA A 396 13.25 16.55 0.44
C ALA A 396 14.28 16.68 -0.69
N ASP A 397 14.28 17.83 -1.37
CA ASP A 397 15.22 18.17 -2.44
C ASP A 397 16.23 19.20 -1.95
N GLY A 398 17.51 18.84 -1.97
CA GLY A 398 18.60 19.64 -1.44
C GLY A 398 19.05 20.74 -2.41
N ASP A 399 18.87 21.99 -2.02
CA ASP A 399 19.31 23.19 -2.77
C ASP A 399 20.56 23.84 -2.13
N GLY A 400 21.48 23.03 -1.61
CA GLY A 400 22.64 23.51 -0.86
C GLY A 400 24.00 23.19 -1.50
N PRO A 401 25.12 23.54 -0.83
CA PRO A 401 26.46 23.45 -1.40
C PRO A 401 26.86 22.02 -1.78
N LYS A 402 27.67 21.89 -2.83
CA LYS A 402 28.05 20.60 -3.46
C LYS A 402 28.68 19.61 -2.48
N GLU A 403 29.34 20.09 -1.43
CA GLU A 403 30.02 19.26 -0.43
C GLU A 403 29.08 18.53 0.54
N VAL A 404 27.80 18.94 0.59
CA VAL A 404 26.79 18.37 1.49
C VAL A 404 25.64 17.75 0.68
N ASN A 405 24.87 18.59 -0.03
CA ASN A 405 23.63 18.20 -0.71
C ASN A 405 23.54 18.71 -2.16
N GLY A 406 24.60 19.27 -2.75
CA GLY A 406 24.54 19.92 -4.07
C GLY A 406 25.07 19.13 -5.29
N TYR A 407 25.49 17.86 -5.15
CA TYR A 407 25.91 17.04 -6.30
C TYR A 407 25.33 15.63 -6.23
N PHE A 408 24.82 15.13 -7.36
CA PHE A 408 24.09 13.85 -7.50
C PHE A 408 24.94 12.63 -7.09
N LEU A 409 26.26 12.69 -7.26
CA LEU A 409 27.17 11.58 -7.00
C LEU A 409 28.22 11.94 -5.95
N VAL A 410 28.43 11.02 -5.00
CA VAL A 410 29.57 11.00 -4.09
C VAL A 410 30.57 9.94 -4.56
N ARG A 411 31.86 10.29 -4.56
CA ARG A 411 32.91 9.33 -4.91
C ARG A 411 33.21 8.45 -3.71
N THR A 412 32.87 7.18 -3.82
CA THR A 412 33.13 6.15 -2.80
C THR A 412 34.29 5.26 -3.20
N SER A 413 34.77 4.43 -2.28
CA SER A 413 35.85 3.46 -2.54
C SER A 413 35.51 2.43 -3.65
N THR A 414 34.23 2.21 -3.93
CA THR A 414 33.73 1.25 -4.93
C THR A 414 33.29 1.91 -6.24
N GLY A 415 33.44 3.23 -6.38
CA GLY A 415 32.98 4.01 -7.53
C GLY A 415 32.10 5.21 -7.15
N ASP A 416 31.58 5.91 -8.15
CA ASP A 416 30.65 7.01 -7.94
C ASP A 416 29.27 6.44 -7.55
N ALA A 417 28.73 6.87 -6.41
CA ALA A 417 27.44 6.42 -5.87
C ALA A 417 26.48 7.61 -5.67
N PRO A 418 25.15 7.42 -5.69
CA PRO A 418 24.20 8.49 -5.43
C PRO A 418 24.43 9.12 -4.05
N ASN A 419 24.41 10.46 -3.99
CA ASN A 419 24.49 11.18 -2.73
C ASN A 419 23.19 11.02 -1.93
N PRO A 420 23.19 10.34 -0.77
CA PRO A 420 21.96 10.14 0.01
C PRO A 420 21.35 11.44 0.56
N LEU A 421 22.12 12.52 0.66
CA LEU A 421 21.66 13.82 1.15
C LEU A 421 21.22 14.78 0.02
N TRP A 422 21.40 14.41 -1.25
CA TRP A 422 20.96 15.27 -2.35
C TRP A 422 19.43 15.30 -2.45
N GLN A 423 18.81 14.13 -2.46
CA GLN A 423 17.37 13.99 -2.47
C GLN A 423 16.97 12.70 -1.75
N PHE A 424 16.03 12.79 -0.81
CA PHE A 424 15.55 11.63 -0.04
C PHE A 424 14.05 11.70 0.24
N ASP A 425 13.46 10.53 0.52
CA ASP A 425 12.07 10.39 0.98
C ASP A 425 12.05 10.33 2.52
N GLY A 426 10.97 10.83 3.12
CA GLY A 426 10.61 10.60 4.52
C GLY A 426 9.08 10.58 4.73
N ASP A 427 8.61 10.31 5.95
CA ASP A 427 7.18 10.16 6.28
C ASP A 427 6.72 10.85 7.57
#